data_AF-A0A6A5W1X4-F1
#
_entry.id   AF-A0A6A5W1X4-F1
#
_cell.length_a   1.000
_cell.length_b   1.000
_cell.length_c   1.000
_cell.angle_alpha   90.00
_cell.angle_beta   90.00
_cell.angle_gamma   90.00
#
_symmetry.space_group_name_H-M   'P 1'
#
loop_
_entity.id
_entity.type
_entity.pdbx_description
1 polymer ?
#
loop_
_entity_poly.entity_id
_entity_poly.type
_entity_poly.pdbx_seq_one_letter_code
_entity_poly.pdbx_strand_id
1 'polypeptide(L)'
;MSHPAYKNALGRLNSFYQIGAYDNSIPIDAVSASEAKVYQTFPRRYPHLSKYATFKHGIRKLYLEFDWKHTLHFWGVSNPIFFPPRRYVGCESFAQLPALDGMWLLLPRQWPYKAHWSRGHWGLFWDSERPCPRMLHRLIYEQAAKTCAHYGVEVYNIGPFMDDEEEARFWVLNEKAIKNLREKQCEMELSILNAKFTPKDLRELYEECGGGVELSD
;
A
#
# COMPACT_ATOMS: atom_id res chain seq x y z
N MET A 1 10.39 5.72 14.18
CA MET A 1 11.19 4.67 13.49
C MET A 1 11.97 5.29 12.32
N SER A 2 13.10 4.71 11.91
CA SER A 2 13.81 5.11 10.68
C SER A 2 13.57 4.09 9.56
N HIS A 3 13.78 4.47 8.29
CA HIS A 3 13.67 3.55 7.14
C HIS A 3 14.50 2.27 7.30
N PRO A 4 15.78 2.34 7.75
CA PRO A 4 16.57 1.13 8.00
C PRO A 4 15.93 0.21 9.05
N ALA A 5 15.34 0.78 10.11
CA ALA A 5 14.70 -0.03 11.15
C ALA A 5 13.45 -0.76 10.61
N TYR A 6 12.61 -0.07 9.83
CA TYR A 6 11.47 -0.70 9.15
C TYR A 6 11.92 -1.80 8.19
N LYS A 7 12.90 -1.50 7.33
CA LYS A 7 13.48 -2.46 6.39
C LYS A 7 14.04 -3.69 7.12
N ASN A 8 14.77 -3.48 8.20
CA ASN A 8 15.38 -4.56 8.99
C ASN A 8 14.29 -5.40 9.67
N ALA A 9 13.22 -4.79 10.18
CA ALA A 9 12.11 -5.52 10.77
C ALA A 9 11.43 -6.44 9.73
N LEU A 10 11.11 -5.92 8.55
CA LEU A 10 10.56 -6.73 7.46
C LEU A 10 11.55 -7.80 6.97
N GLY A 11 12.84 -7.45 6.87
CA GLY A 11 13.90 -8.36 6.46
C GLY A 11 14.03 -9.55 7.42
N ARG A 12 13.97 -9.30 8.73
CA ARG A 12 13.96 -10.35 9.75
C ARG A 12 12.77 -11.28 9.58
N LEU A 13 11.56 -10.72 9.43
CA LEU A 13 10.35 -11.52 9.23
C LEU A 13 10.34 -12.29 7.90
N ASN A 14 11.09 -11.83 6.91
CA ASN A 14 11.25 -12.52 5.64
C ASN A 14 12.15 -13.76 5.73
N SER A 15 13.00 -13.87 6.76
CA SER A 15 13.91 -15.02 6.93
C SER A 15 13.25 -16.25 7.56
N PHE A 16 12.02 -16.12 8.07
CA PHE A 16 11.33 -17.19 8.80
C PHE A 16 10.13 -17.68 8.02
N TYR A 17 10.23 -18.88 7.45
CA TYR A 17 9.12 -19.56 6.79
C TYR A 17 8.03 -19.91 7.79
N GLN A 18 6.77 -19.74 7.37
CA GLN A 18 5.62 -20.19 8.15
C GLN A 18 5.55 -21.71 7.99
N ILE A 19 5.86 -22.43 9.06
CA ILE A 19 5.67 -23.88 9.13
C ILE A 19 4.16 -24.11 9.28
N GLY A 20 3.48 -24.24 8.15
CA GLY A 20 2.03 -24.42 8.04
C GLY A 20 1.65 -25.80 7.52
N ALA A 21 0.46 -25.90 6.91
CA ALA A 21 -0.17 -27.15 6.43
C ALA A 21 0.54 -27.87 5.26
N TYR A 22 1.72 -27.42 4.85
CA TYR A 22 2.47 -28.01 3.74
C TYR A 22 3.78 -28.62 4.23
N ASP A 23 3.95 -29.92 3.98
CA ASP A 23 5.12 -30.70 4.37
C ASP A 23 6.44 -30.19 3.73
N ASN A 24 6.37 -29.39 2.66
CA ASN A 24 7.50 -28.85 1.90
C ASN A 24 7.56 -27.32 1.89
N SER A 25 7.22 -26.68 3.02
CA SER A 25 7.21 -25.22 3.17
C SER A 25 8.60 -24.58 3.29
N ILE A 26 9.61 -25.39 3.64
CA ILE A 26 11.02 -24.96 3.74
C ILE A 26 11.77 -25.45 2.48
N PRO A 27 12.45 -24.57 1.74
CA PRO A 27 13.21 -24.98 0.58
C PRO A 27 14.43 -25.82 0.99
N ILE A 28 14.56 -27.01 0.39
CA ILE A 28 15.64 -27.97 0.67
C ILE A 28 16.62 -28.12 -0.50
N ASP A 29 16.26 -27.61 -1.68
CA ASP A 29 17.05 -27.71 -2.92
C ASP A 29 17.12 -26.36 -3.65
N ALA A 30 17.95 -26.29 -4.69
CA ALA A 30 18.17 -25.05 -5.43
C ALA A 30 16.90 -24.55 -6.15
N VAL A 31 16.04 -25.47 -6.60
CA VAL A 31 14.80 -25.15 -7.31
C VAL A 31 13.79 -24.51 -6.35
N SER A 32 13.50 -25.17 -5.23
CA SER A 32 12.61 -24.64 -4.19
C SER A 32 13.15 -23.32 -3.60
N ALA A 33 14.46 -23.17 -3.45
CA ALA A 33 15.06 -21.91 -3.02
C ALA A 33 14.82 -20.76 -4.01
N SER A 34 14.88 -21.05 -5.31
CA SER A 34 14.55 -20.09 -6.36
C SER A 34 13.07 -19.70 -6.33
N GLU A 35 12.17 -20.69 -6.24
CA GLU A 35 10.73 -20.46 -6.11
C GLU A 35 10.38 -19.64 -4.87
N ALA A 36 10.97 -19.98 -3.72
CA ALA A 36 10.78 -19.24 -2.48
C ALA A 36 11.23 -17.78 -2.63
N LYS A 37 12.36 -17.53 -3.29
CA LYS A 37 12.85 -16.15 -3.55
C LYS A 37 11.91 -15.37 -4.46
N VAL A 38 11.36 -16.03 -5.49
CA VAL A 38 10.35 -15.43 -6.39
C VAL A 38 9.10 -15.05 -5.60
N TYR A 39 8.59 -15.95 -4.76
CA TYR A 39 7.42 -15.68 -3.92
C TYR A 39 7.66 -14.54 -2.93
N GLN A 40 8.80 -14.52 -2.23
CA GLN A 40 9.16 -13.45 -1.29
C GLN A 40 9.20 -12.06 -1.93
N THR A 41 9.51 -11.99 -3.21
CA THR A 41 9.60 -10.73 -3.97
C THR A 41 8.25 -10.33 -4.56
N PHE A 42 7.48 -11.30 -5.07
CA PHE A 42 6.24 -11.06 -5.81
C PHE A 42 5.08 -11.96 -5.35
N PRO A 43 4.66 -11.89 -4.07
CA PRO A 43 3.71 -12.84 -3.52
C PRO A 43 2.32 -12.75 -4.15
N ARG A 44 1.88 -11.54 -4.54
CA ARG A 44 0.62 -11.31 -5.26
C ARG A 44 0.61 -11.86 -6.69
N ARG A 45 1.78 -11.95 -7.35
CA ARG A 45 1.91 -12.44 -8.73
C ARG A 45 2.00 -13.97 -8.80
N TYR A 46 2.54 -14.61 -7.76
CA TYR A 46 2.76 -16.06 -7.72
C TYR A 46 2.04 -16.71 -6.53
N PRO A 47 0.69 -16.62 -6.42
CA PRO A 47 -0.05 -17.14 -5.27
C PRO A 47 0.07 -18.67 -5.10
N HIS A 48 0.34 -19.40 -6.19
CA HIS A 48 0.58 -20.85 -6.17
C HIS A 48 1.86 -21.25 -5.41
N LEU A 49 2.78 -20.30 -5.16
CA LEU A 49 3.99 -20.52 -4.36
C LEU A 49 3.80 -20.17 -2.88
N SER A 50 2.57 -19.95 -2.44
CA SER A 50 2.23 -19.61 -1.04
C SER A 50 2.71 -20.61 0.01
N LYS A 51 3.04 -21.84 -0.39
CA LYS A 51 3.74 -22.82 0.46
C LYS A 51 5.06 -22.29 1.06
N TYR A 52 5.73 -21.35 0.39
CA TYR A 52 6.96 -20.72 0.87
C TYR A 52 6.71 -19.38 1.59
N ALA A 53 5.49 -19.14 2.06
CA ALA A 53 5.19 -17.95 2.82
C ALA A 53 6.06 -17.85 4.08
N THR A 54 6.44 -16.62 4.39
CA THR A 54 7.24 -16.25 5.56
C THR A 54 6.39 -15.42 6.51
N PHE A 55 6.82 -15.20 7.76
CA PHE A 55 6.03 -14.41 8.71
C PHE A 55 5.70 -13.01 8.20
N LYS A 56 6.57 -12.43 7.35
CA LYS A 56 6.30 -11.18 6.65
C LYS A 56 4.99 -11.21 5.86
N HIS A 57 4.68 -12.31 5.19
CA HIS A 57 3.49 -12.43 4.35
C HIS A 57 2.19 -12.53 5.15
N GLY A 58 2.28 -12.90 6.44
CA GLY A 58 1.15 -12.95 7.36
C GLY A 58 0.85 -11.63 8.08
N ILE A 59 1.61 -10.56 7.82
CA ILE A 59 1.35 -9.24 8.43
C ILE A 59 0.02 -8.69 7.90
N ARG A 60 -0.97 -8.61 8.79
CA ARG A 60 -2.28 -8.03 8.47
C ARG A 60 -2.38 -6.55 8.73
N LYS A 61 -1.69 -6.08 9.77
CA LYS A 61 -1.75 -4.68 10.18
C LYS A 61 -0.36 -4.11 10.42
N LEU A 62 -0.17 -2.85 10.04
CA LEU A 62 1.07 -2.12 10.25
C LEU A 62 0.86 -0.89 11.12
N TYR A 63 1.81 -0.63 12.00
CA TYR A 63 1.95 0.66 12.67
C TYR A 63 3.20 1.34 12.13
N LEU A 64 3.02 2.50 11.49
CA LEU A 64 4.10 3.28 10.90
C LEU A 64 4.26 4.59 11.66
N GLU A 65 5.49 4.84 12.10
CA GLU A 65 5.86 6.09 12.74
C GLU A 65 7.25 6.46 12.25
N PHE A 66 7.37 7.55 11.51
CA PHE A 66 8.62 8.01 10.91
C PHE A 66 8.85 9.47 11.26
N ASP A 67 10.11 9.93 11.18
CA ASP A 67 10.36 11.36 11.15
C ASP A 67 9.88 11.97 9.81
N TRP A 68 9.88 13.29 9.71
CA TRP A 68 9.45 14.00 8.50
C TRP A 68 10.11 13.53 7.22
N LYS A 69 11.44 13.42 7.23
CA LYS A 69 12.21 13.03 6.04
C LYS A 69 11.85 11.62 5.60
N HIS A 70 11.81 10.69 6.54
CA HIS A 70 11.51 9.30 6.26
C HIS A 70 10.04 9.13 5.83
N THR A 71 9.10 9.89 6.42
CA THR A 71 7.68 9.88 6.03
C THR A 71 7.49 10.34 4.58
N LEU A 72 8.07 11.49 4.21
CA LEU A 72 7.96 12.03 2.86
C LEU A 72 8.54 11.06 1.82
N HIS A 73 9.71 10.48 2.11
CA HIS A 73 10.29 9.45 1.24
C HIS A 73 9.44 8.19 1.16
N PHE A 74 8.89 7.72 2.28
CA PHE A 74 8.12 6.48 2.33
C PHE A 74 6.89 6.56 1.41
N TRP A 75 6.21 7.70 1.44
CA TRP A 75 5.03 7.95 0.62
C TRP A 75 5.37 8.41 -0.81
N GLY A 76 6.65 8.58 -1.17
CA GLY A 76 7.04 9.10 -2.48
C GLY A 76 6.66 10.56 -2.70
N VAL A 77 6.53 11.34 -1.61
CA VAL A 77 6.39 12.80 -1.64
C VAL A 77 7.77 13.39 -1.89
N SER A 78 8.31 13.19 -3.10
CA SER A 78 9.59 13.75 -3.52
C SER A 78 9.37 14.98 -4.39
N ASN A 79 9.68 16.15 -3.84
CA ASN A 79 10.14 17.28 -4.65
C ASN A 79 11.67 17.07 -4.81
N PRO A 80 12.22 16.92 -6.04
CA PRO A 80 13.61 16.50 -6.28
C PRO A 80 14.69 17.40 -5.64
N ILE A 81 14.29 18.55 -5.10
CA ILE A 81 15.17 19.57 -4.53
C ILE A 81 15.64 19.20 -3.10
N PHE A 82 14.86 18.46 -2.30
CA PHE A 82 15.14 18.36 -0.86
C PHE A 82 15.99 17.18 -0.42
N PHE A 83 15.88 16.03 -1.09
CA PHE A 83 16.49 14.82 -0.57
C PHE A 83 16.92 13.86 -1.68
N PRO A 84 18.23 13.72 -1.96
CA PRO A 84 18.70 12.78 -2.97
C PRO A 84 18.32 11.34 -2.59
N PRO A 85 18.02 10.47 -3.58
CA PRO A 85 17.57 9.12 -3.34
C PRO A 85 18.69 8.31 -2.69
N ARG A 86 18.59 8.06 -1.38
CA ARG A 86 19.23 6.90 -0.76
C ARG A 86 18.27 5.71 -0.89
N ARG A 87 18.79 4.49 -0.77
CA ARG A 87 18.04 3.22 -0.84
C ARG A 87 17.01 3.08 0.29
N TYR A 88 16.00 3.93 0.31
CA TYR A 88 14.86 3.89 1.22
C TYR A 88 13.84 2.86 0.72
N VAL A 89 13.06 2.29 1.64
CA VAL A 89 11.96 1.38 1.32
C VAL A 89 10.68 2.18 1.37
N GLY A 90 9.98 2.35 0.27
CA GLY A 90 8.73 3.10 0.22
C GLY A 90 7.49 2.24 0.36
N CYS A 91 6.35 2.87 0.06
CA CYS A 91 5.03 2.25 0.07
C CYS A 91 4.92 1.08 -0.93
N GLU A 92 5.82 0.95 -1.90
CA GLU A 92 5.91 -0.21 -2.79
C GLU A 92 6.13 -1.53 -2.03
N SER A 93 6.66 -1.45 -0.80
CA SER A 93 6.80 -2.61 0.08
C SER A 93 5.46 -3.27 0.43
N PHE A 94 4.33 -2.57 0.33
CA PHE A 94 2.99 -3.14 0.54
C PHE A 94 2.64 -4.21 -0.51
N ALA A 95 3.21 -4.14 -1.71
CA ALA A 95 3.05 -5.20 -2.72
C ALA A 95 3.60 -6.56 -2.24
N GLN A 96 4.57 -6.54 -1.32
CA GLN A 96 5.19 -7.72 -0.73
C GLN A 96 4.47 -8.22 0.54
N LEU A 97 3.37 -7.56 0.93
CA LEU A 97 2.55 -7.90 2.10
C LEU A 97 1.14 -8.26 1.62
N PRO A 98 0.93 -9.51 1.13
CA PRO A 98 -0.34 -9.90 0.51
C PRO A 98 -1.51 -9.90 1.50
N ALA A 99 -1.26 -10.13 2.79
CA ALA A 99 -2.31 -10.16 3.82
C ALA A 99 -2.57 -8.80 4.49
N LEU A 100 -1.87 -7.74 4.08
CA LEU A 100 -2.00 -6.41 4.69
C LEU A 100 -3.37 -5.81 4.37
N ASP A 101 -4.21 -5.70 5.40
CA ASP A 101 -5.55 -5.09 5.32
C ASP A 101 -5.61 -3.72 5.99
N GLY A 102 -4.62 -3.38 6.81
CA GLY A 102 -4.78 -2.32 7.79
C GLY A 102 -3.53 -1.56 8.14
N MET A 103 -3.68 -0.26 8.42
CA MET A 103 -2.57 0.59 8.83
C MET A 103 -2.96 1.64 9.85
N TRP A 104 -2.08 1.83 10.83
CA TRP A 104 -2.01 2.99 11.71
C TRP A 104 -0.81 3.84 11.31
N LEU A 105 -1.03 5.12 11.05
CA LEU A 105 0.03 6.05 10.66
C LEU A 105 0.17 7.16 11.70
N LEU A 106 1.24 7.12 12.48
CA LEU A 106 1.63 8.22 13.35
C LEU A 106 2.60 9.15 12.60
N LEU A 107 2.06 10.29 12.20
CA LEU A 107 2.77 11.40 11.60
C LEU A 107 3.71 12.09 12.59
N PRO A 108 4.83 12.61 12.08
CA PRO A 108 5.78 13.36 12.89
C PRO A 108 5.12 14.64 13.43
N ARG A 109 5.17 14.80 14.76
CA ARG A 109 4.61 15.95 15.51
C ARG A 109 5.45 17.21 15.43
N GLN A 110 6.77 17.07 15.54
CA GLN A 110 7.68 18.18 15.70
C GLN A 110 8.76 18.09 14.64
N TRP A 111 8.92 19.14 13.84
CA TRP A 111 10.17 19.33 13.13
C TRP A 111 11.26 19.64 14.17
N PRO A 112 12.49 19.11 14.07
CA PRO A 112 13.55 19.40 15.04
C PRO A 112 14.05 20.87 15.06
N TYR A 113 13.30 21.84 14.53
CA TYR A 113 13.63 23.27 14.59
C TYR A 113 13.36 23.86 15.99
N LYS A 114 14.13 23.41 16.99
CA LYS A 114 14.43 24.22 18.19
C LYS A 114 15.56 25.19 17.87
N ALA A 115 15.38 26.09 16.90
CA ALA A 115 16.17 27.32 16.73
C ALA A 115 15.65 28.06 15.49
N HIS A 116 15.49 29.38 15.58
CA HIS A 116 15.20 30.30 14.47
C HIS A 116 13.73 30.49 14.04
N TRP A 117 12.80 30.53 14.99
CA TRP A 117 11.65 31.46 14.87
C TRP A 117 12.06 32.88 15.26
N SER A 118 13.23 33.33 14.78
CA SER A 118 13.63 34.73 14.88
C SER A 118 12.78 35.51 13.90
N ARG A 119 11.71 36.12 14.43
CA ARG A 119 11.04 37.35 13.96
C ARG A 119 11.14 37.60 12.45
N GLY A 120 10.07 37.28 11.70
CA GLY A 120 9.82 37.98 10.43
C GLY A 120 9.26 37.17 9.25
N HIS A 121 9.24 35.84 9.29
CA HIS A 121 8.81 35.06 8.11
C HIS A 121 7.41 34.45 8.29
N TRP A 122 6.42 35.32 8.50
CA TRP A 122 5.02 34.97 8.25
C TRP A 122 4.72 35.34 6.79
N GLY A 123 4.83 34.41 5.84
CA GLY A 123 4.40 34.75 4.48
C GLY A 123 4.86 33.92 3.29
N LEU A 124 5.60 32.82 3.45
CA LEU A 124 5.90 31.95 2.31
C LEU A 124 5.21 30.60 2.51
N PHE A 125 4.06 30.44 1.86
CA PHE A 125 3.38 29.15 1.72
C PHE A 125 4.30 28.09 1.10
N TRP A 126 5.34 28.50 0.39
CA TRP A 126 6.34 27.62 -0.20
C TRP A 126 7.73 28.26 -0.06
N ASP A 127 8.41 27.99 1.06
CA ASP A 127 9.85 28.15 1.16
C ASP A 127 10.46 26.77 0.91
N SER A 128 11.29 26.64 -0.13
CA SER A 128 11.99 25.41 -0.40
C SER A 128 12.89 25.02 0.79
N GLU A 129 13.52 25.99 1.44
CA GLU A 129 14.41 25.71 2.55
C GLU A 129 13.65 25.48 3.87
N ARG A 130 12.40 25.95 3.97
CA ARG A 130 11.57 25.90 5.20
C ARG A 130 10.08 25.66 4.91
N PRO A 131 9.71 24.48 4.39
CA PRO A 131 8.32 24.18 4.06
C PRO A 131 7.41 24.24 5.30
N CYS A 132 6.22 24.79 5.13
CA CYS A 132 5.19 24.83 6.17
C CYS A 132 4.79 23.40 6.59
N PRO A 133 4.89 23.02 7.88
CA PRO A 133 4.53 21.68 8.36
C PRO A 133 3.10 21.25 7.98
N ARG A 134 2.12 22.17 8.05
CA ARG A 134 0.73 21.89 7.66
C ARG A 134 0.64 21.44 6.21
N MET A 135 1.40 22.06 5.30
CA MET A 135 1.39 21.65 3.89
C MET A 135 2.10 20.33 3.65
N LEU A 136 3.17 20.04 4.39
CA LEU A 136 3.82 18.73 4.31
C LEU A 136 2.91 17.61 4.81
N HIS A 137 2.19 17.82 5.92
CA HIS A 137 1.16 16.88 6.37
C HIS A 137 0.10 16.65 5.29
N ARG A 138 -0.41 17.72 4.65
CA ARG A 138 -1.35 17.59 3.52
C ARG A 138 -0.83 16.73 2.37
N LEU A 139 0.41 16.94 1.95
CA LEU A 139 1.01 16.11 0.90
C LEU A 139 1.12 14.65 1.31
N ILE A 140 1.46 14.40 2.58
CA ILE A 140 1.49 13.03 3.13
C ILE A 140 0.08 12.45 3.16
N TYR A 141 -0.93 13.20 3.60
CA TYR A 141 -2.34 12.79 3.64
C TYR A 141 -2.85 12.34 2.28
N GLU A 142 -2.71 13.21 1.27
CA GLU A 142 -3.17 12.92 -0.09
C GLU A 142 -2.49 11.69 -0.66
N GLN A 143 -1.18 11.57 -0.45
CA GLN A 143 -0.40 10.50 -1.02
C GLN A 143 -0.59 9.18 -0.27
N ALA A 144 -0.75 9.21 1.06
CA ALA A 144 -1.12 8.05 1.86
C ALA A 144 -2.51 7.53 1.47
N ALA A 145 -3.51 8.41 1.34
CA ALA A 145 -4.85 8.01 0.90
C ALA A 145 -4.83 7.31 -0.47
N LYS A 146 -4.13 7.89 -1.46
CA LYS A 146 -4.00 7.30 -2.80
C LYS A 146 -3.31 5.94 -2.79
N THR A 147 -2.18 5.84 -2.10
CA THR A 147 -1.35 4.62 -2.08
C THR A 147 -1.99 3.50 -1.26
N CYS A 148 -2.57 3.81 -0.10
CA CYS A 148 -3.28 2.83 0.72
C CYS A 148 -4.48 2.27 -0.05
N ALA A 149 -5.27 3.13 -0.67
CA ALA A 149 -6.37 2.69 -1.50
C ALA A 149 -5.87 1.81 -2.68
N HIS A 150 -4.78 2.18 -3.35
CA HIS A 150 -4.19 1.39 -4.45
C HIS A 150 -3.81 -0.03 -4.04
N TYR A 151 -3.24 -0.20 -2.85
CA TYR A 151 -2.83 -1.51 -2.34
C TYR A 151 -3.95 -2.28 -1.62
N GLY A 152 -5.13 -1.67 -1.45
CA GLY A 152 -6.25 -2.25 -0.71
C GLY A 152 -6.05 -2.24 0.81
N VAL A 153 -5.29 -1.28 1.32
CA VAL A 153 -4.97 -1.12 2.75
C VAL A 153 -5.89 -0.08 3.36
N GLU A 154 -6.63 -0.45 4.39
CA GLU A 154 -7.48 0.48 5.14
C GLU A 154 -6.65 1.27 6.16
N VAL A 155 -6.82 2.59 6.15
CA VAL A 155 -6.23 3.46 7.18
C VAL A 155 -7.16 3.49 8.37
N TYR A 156 -6.82 2.80 9.46
CA TYR A 156 -7.63 2.75 10.68
C TYR A 156 -7.47 4.00 11.54
N ASN A 157 -6.26 4.54 11.57
CA ASN A 157 -5.96 5.77 12.30
C ASN A 157 -4.79 6.45 11.62
N ILE A 158 -4.90 7.76 11.52
CA ILE A 158 -3.81 8.62 11.11
C ILE A 158 -3.80 9.82 12.03
N GLY A 159 -2.63 10.26 12.42
CA GLY A 159 -2.54 11.44 13.24
C GLY A 159 -1.11 11.70 13.66
N PRO A 160 -0.84 12.79 14.38
CA PRO A 160 -1.83 13.79 14.75
C PRO A 160 -2.16 14.71 13.58
N PHE A 161 -3.43 15.09 13.52
CA PHE A 161 -3.87 16.19 12.69
C PHE A 161 -3.52 17.54 13.33
N MET A 162 -3.42 18.57 12.50
CA MET A 162 -3.16 19.94 12.97
C MET A 162 -4.42 20.57 13.57
N ASP A 163 -5.59 20.21 13.04
CA ASP A 163 -6.92 20.66 13.44
C ASP A 163 -7.97 19.65 12.92
N ASP A 164 -9.20 19.77 13.43
CA ASP A 164 -10.33 18.89 13.09
C ASP A 164 -10.76 19.04 11.61
N GLU A 165 -10.49 20.18 10.98
CA GLU A 165 -10.81 20.42 9.56
C GLU A 165 -9.88 19.63 8.62
N GLU A 166 -8.58 19.54 8.94
CA GLU A 166 -7.63 18.67 8.22
C GLU A 166 -8.01 17.20 8.39
N GLU A 167 -8.43 16.80 9.60
CA GLU A 167 -8.90 15.44 9.85
C GLU A 167 -10.11 15.10 8.96
N ALA A 168 -11.15 15.94 9.00
CA ALA A 168 -12.34 15.74 8.18
C ALA A 168 -12.01 15.69 6.68
N ARG A 169 -11.10 16.55 6.21
CA ARG A 169 -10.64 16.56 4.81
C ARG A 169 -9.91 15.28 4.43
N PHE A 170 -9.04 14.76 5.30
CA PHE A 170 -8.34 13.50 5.05
C PHE A 170 -9.33 12.35 4.86
N TRP A 171 -10.31 12.21 5.77
CA TRP A 171 -11.27 11.12 5.69
C TRP A 171 -12.11 11.17 4.41
N VAL A 172 -12.56 12.37 4.00
CA VAL A 172 -13.25 12.58 2.72
C VAL A 172 -12.37 12.19 1.52
N LEU A 173 -11.07 12.53 1.56
CA LEU A 173 -10.13 12.14 0.49
C LEU A 173 -9.90 10.63 0.45
N ASN A 174 -9.78 10.00 1.62
CA ASN A 174 -9.57 8.56 1.75
C ASN A 174 -10.77 7.77 1.20
N GLU A 175 -11.99 8.15 1.58
CA GLU A 175 -13.22 7.56 1.06
C GLU A 175 -13.34 7.71 -0.46
N LYS A 176 -13.06 8.92 -0.99
CA LYS A 176 -13.05 9.16 -2.44
C LYS A 176 -12.01 8.30 -3.16
N ALA A 177 -10.80 8.16 -2.60
CA ALA A 177 -9.74 7.34 -3.18
C ALA A 177 -10.14 5.86 -3.24
N ILE A 178 -10.73 5.33 -2.16
CA ILE A 178 -11.24 3.96 -2.10
C ILE A 178 -12.37 3.76 -3.11
N LYS A 179 -13.34 4.68 -3.17
CA LYS A 179 -14.48 4.61 -4.10
C LYS A 179 -14.03 4.59 -5.55
N ASN A 180 -13.17 5.54 -5.95
CA ASN A 180 -12.66 5.66 -7.31
C ASN A 180 -11.90 4.39 -7.75
N LEU A 181 -11.23 3.70 -6.83
CA LEU A 181 -10.53 2.46 -7.16
C LEU A 181 -11.47 1.27 -7.31
N ARG A 182 -12.51 1.17 -6.45
CA ARG A 182 -13.54 0.15 -6.59
C ARG A 182 -14.27 0.29 -7.94
N GLU A 183 -14.60 1.51 -8.33
CA GLU A 183 -15.21 1.80 -9.63
C GLU A 183 -14.28 1.37 -10.79
N LYS A 184 -13.00 1.73 -10.75
CA LYS A 184 -12.02 1.29 -11.78
C LYS A 184 -11.83 -0.22 -11.83
N GLN A 185 -11.85 -0.91 -10.68
CA GLN A 185 -11.76 -2.37 -10.63
C GLN A 185 -12.99 -3.02 -11.26
N CYS A 186 -14.19 -2.53 -10.93
CA CYS A 186 -15.43 -2.97 -11.55
C CYS A 186 -15.43 -2.73 -13.07
N GLU A 187 -15.00 -1.55 -13.54
CA GLU A 187 -14.89 -1.25 -14.98
C GLU A 187 -13.93 -2.21 -15.70
N MET A 188 -12.79 -2.52 -15.08
CA MET A 188 -11.81 -3.45 -15.62
C MET A 188 -12.34 -4.88 -15.67
N GLU A 189 -13.01 -5.35 -14.61
CA GLU A 189 -13.63 -6.68 -14.56
C GLU A 189 -14.75 -6.82 -15.61
N LEU A 190 -15.60 -5.80 -15.74
CA LEU A 190 -16.62 -5.72 -16.79
C LEU A 190 -16.00 -5.73 -18.19
N SER A 191 -14.90 -4.99 -18.40
CA SER A 191 -14.18 -5.01 -19.67
C SER A 191 -13.59 -6.38 -19.99
N ILE A 192 -13.07 -7.11 -18.99
CA ILE A 192 -12.54 -8.46 -19.18
C ILE A 192 -13.67 -9.44 -19.48
N LEU A 193 -14.81 -9.34 -18.79
CA LEU A 193 -16.00 -10.16 -19.06
C LEU A 193 -16.51 -9.94 -20.48
N ASN A 194 -16.66 -8.68 -20.90
CA ASN A 194 -17.10 -8.32 -22.26
C ASN A 194 -16.09 -8.76 -23.33
N ALA A 195 -14.79 -8.80 -23.01
CA ALA A 195 -13.76 -9.27 -23.95
C ALA A 195 -13.66 -10.81 -24.02
N LYS A 196 -14.04 -11.52 -22.95
CA LYS A 196 -13.95 -12.98 -22.86
C LYS A 196 -15.18 -13.71 -23.40
N PHE A 197 -16.33 -13.07 -23.45
CA PHE A 197 -17.56 -13.67 -23.97
C PHE A 197 -17.96 -12.97 -25.26
N THR A 198 -17.63 -13.60 -26.39
CA THR A 198 -18.20 -13.23 -27.68
C THR A 198 -19.64 -13.76 -27.74
N PRO A 199 -20.57 -13.12 -28.49
CA PRO A 199 -21.95 -13.63 -28.66
C PRO A 199 -22.00 -15.07 -29.20
N LYS A 200 -20.93 -15.51 -29.85
CA LYS A 200 -20.73 -16.87 -30.31
C LYS A 200 -20.47 -17.85 -29.16
N ASP A 201 -19.62 -17.51 -28.20
CA ASP A 201 -19.32 -18.36 -27.03
C ASP A 201 -20.55 -18.51 -26.13
N LEU A 202 -21.33 -17.43 -25.99
CA LEU A 202 -22.63 -17.49 -25.31
C LEU A 202 -23.59 -18.41 -26.04
N ARG A 203 -23.60 -18.42 -27.37
CA ARG A 203 -24.48 -19.28 -28.18
C ARG A 203 -24.07 -20.75 -28.10
N GLU A 204 -22.78 -21.06 -28.11
CA GLU A 204 -22.25 -22.42 -27.91
C GLU A 204 -22.62 -22.97 -26.51
N LEU A 205 -22.57 -22.12 -25.47
CA LEU A 205 -23.03 -22.48 -24.10
C LEU A 205 -24.52 -22.85 -24.04
N TYR A 206 -25.37 -22.21 -24.84
CA TYR A 206 -26.80 -22.52 -24.94
C TYR A 206 -27.12 -23.68 -25.90
N GLU A 207 -26.22 -24.00 -26.83
CA GLU A 207 -26.38 -25.13 -27.76
C GLU A 207 -26.01 -26.47 -27.10
N GLU A 208 -25.03 -26.51 -26.19
CA GLU A 208 -24.62 -27.75 -25.50
C GLU A 208 -25.46 -28.08 -24.24
N CYS A 209 -26.11 -27.09 -23.63
CA CYS A 209 -27.03 -27.29 -22.51
C CYS A 209 -28.48 -27.34 -23.02
N GLY A 210 -28.94 -28.52 -23.45
CA GLY A 210 -30.28 -28.76 -24.00
C GLY A 210 -31.47 -28.50 -23.05
N GLY A 211 -31.66 -27.25 -22.62
CA GLY A 211 -32.75 -26.81 -21.77
C GLY A 211 -32.38 -25.58 -20.95
N GLY A 212 -32.75 -24.39 -21.44
CA GLY A 212 -32.81 -23.19 -20.61
C GLY A 212 -33.85 -23.35 -19.51
N VAL A 213 -33.58 -22.80 -18.32
CA VAL A 213 -34.56 -22.72 -17.24
C VAL A 213 -35.55 -21.61 -17.59
N GLU A 214 -36.78 -21.99 -17.99
CA GLU A 214 -37.91 -21.06 -17.95
C GLU A 214 -38.19 -20.73 -16.49
N LEU A 215 -37.94 -19.47 -16.11
CA LEU A 215 -38.51 -18.92 -14.90
C LEU A 215 -40.00 -18.67 -15.18
N SER A 216 -40.86 -19.42 -14.50
CA SER A 216 -42.30 -19.19 -14.52
C SER A 216 -42.59 -17.85 -13.86
N ASP A 217 -43.45 -17.05 -14.51
CA ASP A 217 -44.02 -15.82 -13.94
C ASP A 217 -44.77 -16.05 -12.62
#